data_AF-A0A7J2HR76-F1
#
_entry.id   AF-A0A7J2HR76-F1
#
_cell.length_a   1.000
_cell.length_b   1.000
_cell.length_c   1.000
_cell.angle_alpha   90.00
_cell.angle_beta   90.00
_cell.angle_gamma   90.00
#
_symmetry.space_group_name_H-M   'P 1'
#
loop_
_entity.id
_entity.type
_entity.pdbx_description
1 polymer ?
#
loop_
_entity_poly.entity_id
_entity_poly.type
_entity_poly.pdbx_seq_one_letter_code
_entity_poly.pdbx_strand_id
1 'polypeptide(L)'
;MSKLFSDAENVLFRARDIIKRIKELRGRLKSLLRRYAELRRMLRHGELDKETYEKLSIEVVDDMCNVFEKYISCRDDAKRILVDLRVVHTKFQMFLKDFDSGKVVPESEWRASPSRLRILQEISSLKKHIDLITKILNEVNVEDEVIVLNTYLDRGLTPDKRKTVESFFKDLYDVWSSRKIALLRKMESLKSKIELIDDQLREHEIRFAIGEYDQLQFNSIRIKLESQRSELTDEIARIQDEISRVDTAFYNCMRILGGAK
;
A
#
# COMPACT_ATOMS: atom_id res chain seq x y z
N MET A 1 -22.80 5.51 32.46
CA MET A 1 -21.97 6.17 31.43
C MET A 1 -22.87 6.88 30.45
N SER A 2 -22.50 8.05 29.94
CA SER A 2 -23.26 8.75 28.91
C SER A 2 -23.16 8.02 27.57
N LYS A 3 -24.19 8.20 26.73
CA LYS A 3 -24.34 7.51 25.44
C LYS A 3 -23.12 7.72 24.53
N LEU A 4 -22.58 8.94 24.48
CA LEU A 4 -21.43 9.27 23.63
C LEU A 4 -20.15 8.50 24.00
N PHE A 5 -19.89 8.30 25.30
CA PHE A 5 -18.73 7.53 25.76
C PHE A 5 -18.89 6.04 25.45
N SER A 6 -20.12 5.50 25.60
CA SER A 6 -20.42 4.13 25.20
C SER A 6 -20.26 3.93 23.68
N ASP A 7 -20.73 4.89 22.88
CA ASP A 7 -20.55 4.87 21.42
C ASP A 7 -19.06 4.90 21.05
N ALA A 8 -18.26 5.72 21.74
CA ALA A 8 -16.81 5.77 21.57
C ALA A 8 -16.15 4.43 21.85
N GLU A 9 -16.45 3.83 23.00
CA GLU A 9 -15.87 2.56 23.42
C GLU A 9 -16.20 1.44 22.43
N ASN A 10 -17.46 1.36 21.98
CA ASN A 10 -17.92 0.39 20.99
C ASN A 10 -17.19 0.54 19.65
N VAL A 11 -17.09 1.76 19.11
CA VAL A 11 -16.43 1.99 17.83
C VAL A 11 -14.91 1.78 17.94
N LEU A 12 -14.29 2.17 19.06
CA LEU A 12 -12.87 1.92 19.33
C LEU A 12 -12.55 0.42 19.48
N PHE A 13 -13.47 -0.37 20.05
CA PHE A 13 -13.33 -1.83 20.11
C PHE A 13 -13.36 -2.43 18.70
N ARG A 14 -14.37 -2.09 17.89
CA ARG A 14 -14.48 -2.53 16.48
C ARG A 14 -13.26 -2.12 15.65
N ALA A 15 -12.74 -0.90 15.88
CA ALA A 15 -11.54 -0.40 15.22
C ALA A 15 -10.29 -1.24 15.54
N ARG A 16 -10.10 -1.62 16.81
CA ARG A 16 -8.96 -2.47 17.21
C ARG A 16 -9.05 -3.86 16.59
N ASP A 17 -10.25 -4.46 16.59
CA ASP A 17 -10.48 -5.78 16.01
C ASP A 17 -10.22 -5.80 14.50
N ILE A 18 -10.79 -4.84 13.75
CA ILE A 18 -10.63 -4.80 12.28
C ILE A 18 -9.18 -4.55 11.88
N ILE A 19 -8.45 -3.72 12.63
CA ILE A 19 -7.01 -3.47 12.41
C ILE A 19 -6.22 -4.78 12.54
N LYS A 20 -6.47 -5.54 13.62
CA LYS A 20 -5.78 -6.81 13.87
C LYS A 20 -6.09 -7.80 12.74
N ARG A 21 -7.36 -7.94 12.38
CA ARG A 21 -7.82 -8.87 11.34
C ARG A 21 -7.25 -8.56 9.97
N ILE A 22 -7.19 -7.28 9.58
CA ILE A 22 -6.55 -6.86 8.31
C ILE A 22 -5.07 -7.25 8.29
N LYS A 23 -4.33 -7.01 9.39
CA LYS A 23 -2.91 -7.36 9.48
C LYS A 23 -2.69 -8.87 9.36
N GLU A 24 -3.49 -9.67 10.05
CA GLU A 24 -3.44 -11.13 9.98
C GLU A 24 -3.71 -11.65 8.57
N LEU A 25 -4.77 -11.15 7.93
CA LEU A 25 -5.13 -11.54 6.57
C LEU A 25 -4.05 -11.16 5.55
N ARG A 26 -3.45 -9.96 5.66
CA ARG A 26 -2.29 -9.57 4.83
C ARG A 26 -1.09 -10.49 5.06
N GLY A 27 -0.79 -10.81 6.32
CA GLY A 27 0.29 -11.74 6.66
C GLY A 27 0.09 -13.12 6.03
N ARG A 28 -1.15 -13.62 6.04
CA ARG A 28 -1.53 -14.89 5.43
C ARG A 28 -1.50 -14.86 3.90
N LEU A 29 -1.96 -13.78 3.26
CA LEU A 29 -1.81 -13.62 1.81
C LEU A 29 -0.34 -13.63 1.39
N LYS A 30 0.51 -12.92 2.14
CA LYS A 30 1.95 -12.90 1.88
C LYS A 30 2.60 -14.26 2.04
N SER A 31 2.22 -15.06 3.03
CA SER A 31 2.75 -16.43 3.18
C SER A 31 2.29 -17.36 2.05
N LEU A 32 1.04 -17.24 1.62
CA LEU A 32 0.50 -18.02 0.50
C LEU A 32 1.17 -17.66 -0.83
N LEU A 33 1.39 -16.37 -1.11
CA LEU A 33 2.15 -15.92 -2.27
C LEU A 33 3.57 -16.51 -2.29
N ARG A 34 4.26 -16.52 -1.14
CA ARG A 34 5.60 -17.12 -1.02
C ARG A 34 5.56 -18.61 -1.29
N ARG A 35 4.60 -19.33 -0.70
CA ARG A 35 4.42 -20.77 -0.91
C ARG A 35 4.15 -21.06 -2.39
N TYR A 36 3.31 -20.28 -3.05
CA TYR A 36 3.04 -20.41 -4.48
C TYR A 36 4.29 -20.17 -5.35
N ALA A 37 5.07 -19.14 -5.03
CA ALA A 37 6.33 -18.85 -5.72
C ALA A 37 7.37 -19.97 -5.52
N GLU A 38 7.41 -20.58 -4.33
CA GLU A 38 8.30 -21.69 -4.01
C GLU A 38 7.93 -22.97 -4.77
N LEU A 39 6.64 -23.32 -4.86
CA LEU A 39 6.18 -24.43 -5.70
C LEU A 39 6.64 -24.25 -7.15
N ARG A 40 6.52 -23.03 -7.69
CA ARG A 40 6.97 -22.71 -9.05
C ARG A 40 8.50 -22.77 -9.19
N ARG A 41 9.26 -22.52 -8.13
CA ARG A 41 10.72 -22.68 -8.10
C ARG A 41 11.09 -24.16 -8.13
N MET A 42 10.47 -24.97 -7.28
CA MET A 42 10.71 -26.42 -7.20
C MET A 42 10.40 -27.12 -8.53
N LEU A 43 9.28 -26.78 -9.18
CA LEU A 43 8.96 -27.30 -10.52
C LEU A 43 10.07 -26.95 -11.54
N ARG A 44 10.57 -25.70 -11.54
CA ARG A 44 11.62 -25.25 -12.46
C ARG A 44 12.95 -25.96 -12.26
N HIS A 45 13.26 -26.38 -11.03
CA HIS A 45 14.47 -27.15 -10.73
C HIS A 45 14.28 -28.66 -10.85
N GLY A 46 13.08 -29.13 -11.22
CA GLY A 46 12.77 -30.55 -11.32
C GLY A 46 12.68 -31.26 -9.96
N GLU A 47 12.55 -30.52 -8.86
CA GLU A 47 12.32 -31.05 -7.51
C GLU A 47 10.89 -31.58 -7.34
N LEU A 48 9.96 -31.11 -8.20
CA LEU A 48 8.57 -31.55 -8.26
C LEU A 48 8.20 -31.92 -9.69
N ASP A 49 7.44 -32.99 -9.85
CA ASP A 49 6.78 -33.30 -11.11
C ASP A 49 5.58 -32.36 -11.36
N LYS A 50 5.13 -32.31 -12.62
CA LYS A 50 4.06 -31.41 -13.04
C LYS A 50 2.72 -31.71 -12.38
N GLU A 51 2.39 -32.98 -12.16
CA GLU A 51 1.11 -33.39 -11.58
C GLU A 51 1.03 -32.98 -10.10
N THR A 52 2.10 -33.23 -9.35
CA THR A 52 2.20 -32.81 -7.95
C THR A 52 2.17 -31.28 -7.81
N TYR A 53 2.87 -30.56 -8.70
CA TYR A 53 2.79 -29.10 -8.74
C TYR A 53 1.36 -28.61 -8.97
N GLU A 54 0.66 -29.16 -9.97
CA GLU A 54 -0.71 -28.74 -10.29
C GLU A 54 -1.65 -28.92 -9.09
N LYS A 55 -1.63 -30.10 -8.44
CA LYS A 55 -2.44 -30.37 -7.24
C LYS A 55 -2.16 -29.38 -6.10
N LEU A 56 -0.89 -29.21 -5.72
CA LEU A 56 -0.52 -28.30 -4.63
C LEU A 56 -0.80 -26.83 -4.98
N SER A 57 -0.63 -26.45 -6.24
CA SER A 57 -0.90 -25.09 -6.71
C SER A 57 -2.38 -24.74 -6.61
N ILE A 58 -3.27 -25.69 -6.95
CA ILE A 58 -4.72 -25.55 -6.84
C ILE A 58 -5.10 -25.28 -5.38
N GLU A 59 -4.61 -26.10 -4.44
CA GLU A 59 -4.88 -25.92 -3.00
C GLU A 59 -4.43 -24.55 -2.48
N VAL A 60 -3.21 -24.13 -2.82
CA VAL A 60 -2.67 -22.83 -2.39
C VAL A 60 -3.47 -21.67 -3.00
N VAL A 61 -3.88 -21.78 -4.26
CA VAL A 61 -4.71 -20.79 -4.94
C VAL A 61 -6.10 -20.70 -4.31
N ASP A 62 -6.72 -21.82 -3.99
CA ASP A 62 -8.04 -21.86 -3.34
C ASP A 62 -7.99 -21.22 -1.95
N ASP A 63 -6.97 -21.55 -1.15
CA ASP A 63 -6.73 -20.90 0.14
C ASP A 63 -6.51 -19.38 -0.01
N MET A 64 -5.75 -18.98 -1.02
CA MET A 64 -5.48 -17.56 -1.30
C MET A 64 -6.75 -16.81 -1.69
N CYS A 65 -7.60 -17.39 -2.54
CA CYS A 65 -8.88 -16.81 -2.91
C CYS A 65 -9.79 -16.63 -1.68
N ASN A 66 -9.90 -17.67 -0.84
CA ASN A 66 -10.69 -17.63 0.38
C ASN A 66 -10.22 -16.55 1.38
N VAL A 67 -8.90 -16.37 1.50
CA VAL A 67 -8.32 -15.33 2.37
C VAL A 67 -8.51 -13.94 1.76
N PHE A 68 -8.40 -13.81 0.43
CA PHE A 68 -8.56 -12.56 -0.29
C PHE A 68 -9.97 -11.99 -0.17
N GLU A 69 -11.00 -12.83 -0.29
CA GLU A 69 -12.39 -12.39 -0.11
C GLU A 69 -12.64 -11.84 1.30
N LYS A 70 -12.15 -12.54 2.32
CA LYS A 70 -12.20 -12.07 3.72
C LYS A 70 -11.45 -10.75 3.88
N TYR A 71 -10.31 -10.62 3.21
CA TYR A 71 -9.50 -9.41 3.23
C TYR A 71 -10.25 -8.21 2.65
N ILE A 72 -10.84 -8.34 1.47
CA ILE A 72 -11.60 -7.23 0.85
C ILE A 72 -12.81 -6.87 1.72
N SER A 73 -13.55 -7.85 2.22
CA SER A 73 -14.68 -7.60 3.13
C SER A 73 -14.23 -6.82 4.37
N CYS A 74 -13.10 -7.21 4.98
CA CYS A 74 -12.55 -6.49 6.12
C CYS A 74 -12.10 -5.06 5.77
N ARG A 75 -11.61 -4.80 4.56
CA ARG A 75 -11.29 -3.43 4.11
C ARG A 75 -12.54 -2.58 4.04
N ASP A 76 -13.63 -3.09 3.49
CA ASP A 76 -14.88 -2.32 3.39
C ASP A 76 -15.49 -2.05 4.76
N ASP A 77 -15.44 -3.02 5.67
CA ASP A 77 -15.83 -2.82 7.07
C ASP A 77 -14.95 -1.78 7.76
N ALA A 78 -13.64 -1.78 7.50
CA ALA A 78 -12.73 -0.76 8.03
C ALA A 78 -13.06 0.64 7.49
N LYS A 79 -13.45 0.79 6.22
CA LYS A 79 -13.94 2.08 5.68
C LYS A 79 -15.20 2.54 6.42
N ARG A 80 -16.14 1.65 6.72
CA ARG A 80 -17.34 1.97 7.50
C ARG A 80 -17.01 2.39 8.93
N ILE A 81 -16.15 1.62 9.62
CA ILE A 81 -15.69 1.94 10.97
C ILE A 81 -14.94 3.28 11.00
N LEU A 82 -14.17 3.61 9.96
CA LEU A 82 -13.50 4.90 9.83
C LEU A 82 -14.51 6.07 9.78
N VAL A 83 -15.63 5.90 9.08
CA VAL A 83 -16.72 6.88 9.07
C VAL A 83 -17.34 7.01 10.47
N ASP A 84 -17.65 5.89 11.13
CA ASP A 84 -18.20 5.87 12.49
C ASP A 84 -17.26 6.61 13.47
N LEU A 85 -15.96 6.32 13.43
CA LEU A 85 -14.94 6.98 14.25
C LEU A 85 -14.93 8.50 14.03
N ARG A 86 -14.99 8.95 12.77
CA ARG A 86 -15.01 10.39 12.43
C ARG A 86 -16.26 11.07 12.98
N VAL A 87 -17.42 10.43 12.86
CA VAL A 87 -18.68 10.95 13.40
C VAL A 87 -18.59 11.11 14.92
N VAL A 88 -18.13 10.08 15.64
CA VAL A 88 -17.99 10.13 17.11
C VAL A 88 -16.94 11.17 17.52
N HIS A 89 -15.81 11.24 16.81
CA HIS A 89 -14.78 12.25 17.05
C HIS A 89 -15.33 13.67 16.90
N THR A 90 -16.08 13.96 15.84
CA THR A 90 -16.73 15.28 15.65
C THR A 90 -17.73 15.59 16.76
N LYS A 91 -18.53 14.61 17.20
CA LYS A 91 -19.43 14.78 18.35
C LYS A 91 -18.67 15.16 19.63
N PHE A 92 -17.53 14.53 19.91
CA PHE A 92 -16.69 14.89 21.05
C PHE A 92 -16.07 16.29 20.91
N GLN A 93 -15.66 16.70 19.71
CA GLN A 93 -15.16 18.06 19.47
C GLN A 93 -16.24 19.13 19.71
N MET A 94 -17.46 18.87 19.24
CA MET A 94 -18.61 19.74 19.53
C MET A 94 -18.91 19.80 21.03
N PHE A 95 -18.90 18.64 21.69
CA PHE A 95 -19.11 18.54 23.14
C PHE A 95 -18.06 19.33 23.94
N LEU A 96 -16.78 19.23 23.58
CA LEU A 96 -15.72 20.01 24.21
C LEU A 96 -15.95 21.52 24.03
N LYS A 97 -16.39 21.95 22.84
CA LYS A 97 -16.68 23.36 22.56
C LYS A 97 -17.86 23.87 23.39
N ASP A 98 -18.94 23.09 23.50
CA ASP A 98 -20.10 23.47 24.30
C ASP A 98 -19.76 23.47 25.80
N PHE A 99 -18.98 22.49 26.27
CA PHE A 99 -18.43 22.42 27.63
C PHE A 99 -17.57 23.66 27.97
N ASP A 100 -16.61 24.01 27.11
CA ASP A 100 -15.75 25.18 27.30
C ASP A 100 -16.54 26.51 27.24
N SER A 101 -17.70 26.54 26.57
CA SER A 101 -18.58 27.71 26.48
C SER A 101 -19.62 27.85 27.60
N GLY A 102 -19.69 26.89 28.53
CA GLY A 102 -20.65 26.91 29.64
C GLY A 102 -22.12 26.70 29.25
N LYS A 103 -22.40 26.21 28.03
CA LYS A 103 -23.76 25.86 27.61
C LYS A 103 -24.26 24.66 28.42
N VAL A 104 -25.51 24.73 28.88
CA VAL A 104 -26.15 23.63 29.60
C VAL A 104 -26.34 22.45 28.64
N VAL A 105 -25.64 21.36 28.91
CA VAL A 105 -25.80 20.11 28.18
C VAL A 105 -26.98 19.34 28.80
N PRO A 106 -27.95 18.84 28.00
CA PRO A 106 -29.15 18.20 28.53
C PRO A 106 -28.84 17.02 29.46
N GLU A 107 -29.47 17.01 30.64
CA GLU A 107 -29.31 15.98 31.69
C GLU A 107 -29.66 14.56 31.20
N SER A 108 -30.58 14.45 30.24
CA SER A 108 -30.98 13.19 29.58
C SER A 108 -29.85 12.49 28.83
N GLU A 109 -28.78 13.21 28.50
CA GLU A 109 -27.62 12.64 27.82
C GLU A 109 -26.47 12.30 28.81
N TRP A 110 -26.51 12.78 30.06
CA TRP A 110 -25.33 12.78 30.95
C TRP A 110 -25.69 12.66 32.45
N ARG A 111 -25.59 11.44 33.02
CA ARG A 111 -25.81 11.20 34.47
C ARG A 111 -24.68 11.71 35.39
N ALA A 112 -23.54 12.15 34.85
CA ALA A 112 -22.40 12.71 35.59
C ALA A 112 -21.53 13.57 34.66
N SER A 113 -21.18 14.78 35.08
CA SER A 113 -20.30 15.69 34.32
C SER A 113 -18.88 15.11 34.20
N PRO A 114 -18.41 14.76 32.99
CA PRO A 114 -17.04 14.28 32.80
C PRO A 114 -16.05 15.44 32.98
N SER A 115 -14.83 15.13 33.45
CA SER A 115 -13.77 16.14 33.47
C SER A 115 -13.33 16.50 32.04
N ARG A 116 -12.95 17.77 31.83
CA ARG A 116 -12.38 18.24 30.56
C ARG A 116 -11.23 17.37 30.06
N LEU A 117 -10.38 16.91 30.98
CA LEU A 117 -9.27 15.99 30.71
C LEU A 117 -9.75 14.68 30.07
N ARG A 118 -10.83 14.09 30.61
CA ARG A 118 -11.41 12.85 30.08
C ARG A 118 -11.92 13.04 28.65
N ILE A 119 -12.55 14.18 28.35
CA ILE A 119 -13.04 14.52 27.00
C ILE A 119 -11.88 14.58 26.01
N LEU A 120 -10.79 15.27 26.38
CA LEU A 120 -9.60 15.38 25.55
C LEU A 120 -8.93 14.03 25.30
N GLN A 121 -8.93 13.13 26.29
CA GLN A 121 -8.41 11.77 26.14
C GLN A 121 -9.20 10.98 25.09
N GLU A 122 -10.53 11.05 25.11
CA GLU A 122 -11.35 10.38 24.09
C GLU A 122 -11.10 10.94 22.68
N ILE A 123 -11.04 12.26 22.54
CA ILE A 123 -10.71 12.91 21.25
C ILE A 123 -9.36 12.40 20.73
N SER A 124 -8.34 12.39 21.58
CA SER A 124 -7.01 11.91 21.22
C SER A 124 -7.02 10.43 20.82
N SER A 125 -7.73 9.58 21.59
CA SER A 125 -7.87 8.15 21.31
C SER A 125 -8.56 7.89 19.98
N LEU A 126 -9.68 8.58 19.72
CA LEU A 126 -10.42 8.48 18.46
C LEU A 126 -9.56 8.93 17.28
N LYS A 127 -8.89 10.08 17.40
CA LYS A 127 -7.97 10.58 16.37
C LYS A 127 -6.87 9.57 16.05
N LYS A 128 -6.22 9.01 17.08
CA LYS A 128 -5.21 7.97 16.90
C LYS A 128 -5.74 6.76 16.10
N HIS A 129 -6.96 6.30 16.38
CA HIS A 129 -7.53 5.16 15.66
C HIS A 129 -7.98 5.53 14.23
N ILE A 130 -8.47 6.76 14.00
CA ILE A 130 -8.72 7.29 12.66
C ILE A 130 -7.44 7.25 11.83
N ASP A 131 -6.33 7.74 12.38
CA ASP A 131 -5.04 7.78 11.71
C ASP A 131 -4.53 6.35 11.44
N LEU A 132 -4.67 5.43 12.41
CA LEU A 132 -4.26 4.02 12.25
C LEU A 132 -5.06 3.28 11.17
N ILE A 133 -6.39 3.43 11.13
CA ILE A 133 -7.21 2.78 10.09
C ILE A 133 -6.90 3.39 8.72
N THR A 134 -6.80 4.73 8.64
CA THR A 134 -6.44 5.42 7.39
C THR A 134 -5.08 4.92 6.88
N LYS A 135 -4.10 4.83 7.78
CA LYS A 135 -2.77 4.29 7.47
C LYS A 135 -2.85 2.85 6.95
N ILE A 136 -3.57 1.95 7.61
CA ILE A 136 -3.69 0.55 7.18
C ILE A 136 -4.38 0.41 5.82
N LEU A 137 -5.42 1.20 5.56
CA LEU A 137 -6.10 1.20 4.26
C LEU A 137 -5.18 1.70 3.13
N ASN A 138 -4.28 2.64 3.42
CA ASN A 138 -3.36 3.24 2.44
C ASN A 138 -2.01 2.50 2.28
N GLU A 139 -1.49 1.89 3.33
CA GLU A 139 -0.26 1.08 3.31
C GLU A 139 -0.54 -0.27 2.66
N VAL A 140 -0.70 -0.24 1.35
CA VAL A 140 -0.96 -1.39 0.49
C VAL A 140 0.32 -1.77 -0.24
N ASN A 141 0.70 -3.04 -0.18
CA ASN A 141 1.71 -3.54 -1.11
C ASN A 141 1.03 -3.81 -2.46
N VAL A 142 1.04 -2.80 -3.32
CA VAL A 142 0.36 -2.83 -4.62
C VAL A 142 0.74 -4.07 -5.44
N GLU A 143 2.02 -4.44 -5.44
CA GLU A 143 2.53 -5.56 -6.21
C GLU A 143 1.96 -6.90 -5.73
N ASP A 144 2.05 -7.19 -4.44
CA ASP A 144 1.49 -8.42 -3.85
C ASP A 144 -0.03 -8.46 -4.05
N GLU A 145 -0.72 -7.35 -3.76
CA GLU A 145 -2.20 -7.29 -3.81
C GLU A 145 -2.73 -7.40 -5.24
N VAL A 146 -2.04 -6.87 -6.26
CA VAL A 146 -2.45 -7.02 -7.68
C VAL A 146 -2.19 -8.44 -8.20
N ILE A 147 -1.15 -9.13 -7.71
CA ILE A 147 -0.89 -10.53 -8.05
C ILE A 147 -1.99 -11.43 -7.46
N VAL A 148 -2.35 -11.21 -6.19
CA VAL A 148 -3.46 -11.95 -5.54
C VAL A 148 -4.76 -11.70 -6.29
N LEU A 149 -5.05 -10.44 -6.65
CA LEU A 149 -6.24 -10.08 -7.40
C LEU A 149 -6.28 -10.77 -8.77
N ASN A 150 -5.19 -10.77 -9.54
CA ASN A 150 -5.12 -11.49 -10.82
C ASN A 150 -5.43 -12.98 -10.63
N THR A 151 -4.79 -13.59 -9.63
CA THR A 151 -4.97 -15.03 -9.35
C THR A 151 -6.43 -15.34 -8.99
N TYR A 152 -7.07 -14.46 -8.23
CA TYR A 152 -8.49 -14.56 -7.89
C TYR A 152 -9.39 -14.38 -9.13
N LEU A 153 -9.09 -13.42 -9.99
CA LEU A 153 -9.84 -13.17 -11.22
C LEU A 153 -9.73 -14.33 -12.22
N ASP A 154 -8.56 -14.96 -12.32
CA ASP A 154 -8.32 -16.12 -13.19
C ASP A 154 -9.17 -17.34 -12.78
N ARG A 155 -9.49 -17.50 -11.49
CA ARG A 155 -10.39 -18.56 -11.00
C ARG A 155 -11.86 -18.33 -11.34
N GLY A 156 -12.22 -17.11 -11.73
CA GLY A 156 -13.57 -16.74 -12.11
C GLY A 156 -14.30 -15.95 -11.03
N LEU A 157 -14.92 -14.86 -11.46
CA LEU A 157 -15.62 -13.92 -10.58
C LEU A 157 -17.11 -14.23 -10.54
N THR A 158 -17.64 -14.44 -9.34
CA THR A 158 -19.09 -14.55 -9.15
C THR A 158 -19.77 -13.17 -9.25
N PRO A 159 -20.99 -13.06 -9.82
CA PRO A 159 -21.64 -11.76 -10.06
C PRO A 159 -21.87 -10.92 -8.81
N ASP A 160 -22.11 -11.57 -7.67
CA ASP A 160 -22.33 -10.96 -6.36
C ASP A 160 -21.08 -10.23 -5.83
N LYS A 161 -19.89 -10.75 -6.11
CA LYS A 161 -18.61 -10.19 -5.64
C LYS A 161 -18.01 -9.17 -6.60
N ARG A 162 -18.55 -9.06 -7.82
CA ARG A 162 -17.99 -8.19 -8.87
C ARG A 162 -17.84 -6.74 -8.43
N LYS A 163 -18.89 -6.13 -7.87
CA LYS A 163 -18.85 -4.72 -7.43
C LYS A 163 -17.79 -4.47 -6.36
N THR A 164 -17.67 -5.39 -5.41
CA THR A 164 -16.68 -5.30 -4.32
C THR A 164 -15.26 -5.38 -4.88
N VAL A 165 -15.03 -6.30 -5.82
CA VAL A 165 -13.73 -6.47 -6.49
C VAL A 165 -13.40 -5.28 -7.40
N GLU A 166 -14.37 -4.72 -8.12
CA GLU A 166 -14.20 -3.51 -8.93
C GLU A 166 -13.84 -2.30 -8.05
N SER A 167 -14.51 -2.15 -6.90
CA SER A 167 -14.16 -1.10 -5.93
C SER A 167 -12.75 -1.29 -5.39
N PHE A 168 -12.36 -2.52 -5.04
CA PHE A 168 -11.02 -2.83 -4.57
C PHE A 168 -9.96 -2.56 -5.65
N PHE A 169 -10.21 -2.98 -6.89
CA PHE A 169 -9.34 -2.73 -8.03
C PHE A 169 -9.12 -1.24 -8.24
N LYS A 170 -10.19 -0.43 -8.18
CA LYS A 170 -10.10 1.02 -8.33
C LYS A 170 -9.27 1.65 -7.22
N ASP A 171 -9.53 1.30 -5.96
CA ASP A 171 -8.73 1.79 -4.84
C ASP A 171 -7.24 1.44 -5.00
N LEU A 172 -6.94 0.20 -5.41
CA LEU A 172 -5.59 -0.28 -5.63
C LEU A 172 -4.90 0.47 -6.79
N TYR A 173 -5.64 0.73 -7.87
CA TYR A 173 -5.15 1.48 -9.02
C TYR A 173 -4.89 2.95 -8.70
N ASP A 174 -5.72 3.59 -7.88
CA ASP A 174 -5.51 4.99 -7.46
C ASP A 174 -4.22 5.14 -6.63
N VAL A 175 -3.94 4.17 -5.74
CA VAL A 175 -2.67 4.09 -5.00
C VAL A 175 -1.50 3.87 -5.95
N TRP A 176 -1.63 2.95 -6.91
CA TRP A 176 -0.59 2.68 -7.91
C TRP A 176 -0.30 3.90 -8.79
N SER A 177 -1.33 4.55 -9.31
CA SER A 177 -1.22 5.75 -10.16
C SER A 177 -0.43 6.85 -9.45
N SER A 178 -0.76 7.10 -8.19
CA SER A 178 -0.04 8.08 -7.35
C SER A 178 1.44 7.70 -7.17
N ARG A 179 1.73 6.41 -6.91
CA ARG A 179 3.09 5.89 -6.77
C ARG A 179 3.87 5.94 -8.08
N LYS A 180 3.24 5.59 -9.20
CA LYS A 180 3.80 5.61 -10.55
C LYS A 180 4.23 7.01 -10.94
N ILE A 181 3.40 8.03 -10.66
CA ILE A 181 3.77 9.43 -10.88
C ILE A 181 5.03 9.81 -10.08
N ALA A 182 5.13 9.39 -8.81
CA ALA A 182 6.32 9.64 -7.99
C ALA A 182 7.57 8.93 -8.54
N LEU A 183 7.44 7.69 -9.01
CA LEU A 183 8.52 6.93 -9.64
C LEU A 183 8.99 7.59 -10.95
N LEU A 184 8.06 8.06 -11.79
CA LEU A 184 8.39 8.76 -13.04
C LEU A 184 9.15 10.06 -12.77
N ARG A 185 8.72 10.85 -11.78
CA ARG A 185 9.44 12.06 -11.34
C ARG A 185 10.85 11.73 -10.82
N LYS A 186 10.99 10.62 -10.08
CA LYS A 186 12.29 10.16 -9.61
C LYS A 186 13.19 9.80 -10.79
N MET A 187 12.69 9.07 -11.79
CA MET A 187 13.45 8.76 -13.01
C MET A 187 13.88 10.02 -13.76
N GLU A 188 13.01 11.02 -13.88
CA GLU A 188 13.35 12.31 -14.51
C GLU A 188 14.49 13.01 -13.76
N SER A 189 14.43 13.06 -12.43
CA SER A 189 15.53 13.59 -11.61
C SER A 189 16.83 12.80 -11.78
N LEU A 190 16.78 11.47 -11.88
CA LEU A 190 17.96 10.64 -12.13
C LEU A 190 18.56 10.91 -13.51
N LYS A 191 17.72 11.11 -14.54
CA LYS A 191 18.17 11.47 -15.89
C LYS A 191 18.90 12.83 -15.89
N SER A 192 18.37 13.85 -15.22
CA SER A 192 19.07 15.13 -15.09
C SER A 192 20.42 15.01 -14.37
N LYS A 193 20.55 14.09 -13.41
CA LYS A 193 21.85 13.80 -12.77
C LYS A 193 22.83 13.13 -13.73
N ILE A 194 22.36 12.23 -14.60
CA ILE A 194 23.19 11.62 -15.64
C ILE A 194 23.68 12.69 -16.61
N GLU A 195 22.82 13.61 -17.04
CA GLU A 195 23.20 14.73 -17.92
C GLU A 195 24.32 15.59 -17.29
N LEU A 196 24.20 15.90 -15.99
CA LEU A 196 25.26 16.61 -15.25
C LEU A 196 26.59 15.83 -15.20
N ILE A 197 26.54 14.51 -15.02
CA ILE A 197 27.73 13.66 -15.05
C ILE A 197 28.34 13.64 -16.46
N ASP A 198 27.51 13.57 -17.50
CA ASP A 198 27.96 13.60 -18.90
C ASP A 198 28.60 14.94 -19.27
N ASP A 199 28.15 16.05 -18.68
CA ASP A 199 28.80 17.37 -18.80
C ASP A 199 30.14 17.41 -18.04
N GLN A 200 30.20 16.85 -16.84
CA GLN A 200 31.45 16.75 -16.06
C GLN A 200 32.50 15.88 -16.76
N LEU A 201 32.10 14.74 -17.34
CA LEU A 201 32.97 13.88 -18.14
C LEU A 201 33.58 14.67 -19.30
N ARG A 202 32.75 15.40 -20.06
CA ARG A 202 33.21 16.26 -21.16
C ARG A 202 34.16 17.35 -20.69
N GLU A 203 33.89 18.01 -19.57
CA GLU A 203 34.78 19.02 -19.00
C GLU A 203 36.16 18.42 -18.65
N HIS A 204 36.19 17.27 -17.98
CA HIS A 204 37.43 16.62 -17.60
C HIS A 204 38.21 16.06 -18.79
N GLU A 205 37.53 15.61 -19.85
CA GLU A 205 38.15 15.24 -21.13
C GLU A 205 38.85 16.43 -21.78
N ILE A 206 38.21 17.61 -21.81
CA ILE A 206 38.81 18.84 -22.36
C ILE A 206 40.05 19.23 -21.55
N ARG A 207 39.95 19.24 -20.21
CA ARG A 207 41.07 19.57 -19.32
C ARG A 207 42.25 18.62 -19.48
N PHE A 208 41.99 17.33 -19.65
CA PHE A 208 43.03 16.36 -19.98
C PHE A 208 43.67 16.67 -21.35
N ALA A 209 42.86 16.98 -22.37
CA ALA A 209 43.36 17.29 -23.72
C ALA A 209 44.26 18.54 -23.78
N ILE A 210 43.99 19.55 -22.96
CA ILE A 210 44.85 20.75 -22.84
C ILE A 210 46.04 20.56 -21.89
N GLY A 211 46.19 19.37 -21.29
CA GLY A 211 47.33 19.01 -20.45
C GLY A 211 47.23 19.45 -18.99
N GLU A 212 46.06 19.83 -18.49
CA GLU A 212 45.88 20.17 -17.06
C GLU A 212 45.94 18.93 -16.14
N TYR A 213 45.66 17.75 -16.69
CA TYR A 213 45.70 16.48 -15.96
C TYR A 213 46.74 15.53 -16.52
N ASP A 214 47.41 14.81 -15.64
CA ASP A 214 48.11 13.59 -16.03
C ASP A 214 47.13 12.44 -16.29
N GLN A 215 47.62 11.39 -16.94
CA GLN A 215 46.78 10.26 -17.34
C GLN A 215 46.19 9.47 -16.16
N LEU A 216 46.87 9.43 -15.01
CA LEU A 216 46.37 8.74 -13.82
C LEU A 216 45.22 9.54 -13.19
N GLN A 217 45.39 10.87 -13.08
CA GLN A 217 44.36 11.78 -12.59
C GLN A 217 43.10 11.70 -13.45
N PHE A 218 43.23 11.84 -14.77
CA PHE A 218 42.08 11.76 -15.68
C PHE A 218 41.36 10.42 -15.59
N ASN A 219 42.10 9.29 -15.63
CA ASN A 219 41.50 7.96 -15.52
C ASN A 219 40.77 7.76 -14.19
N SER A 220 41.33 8.25 -13.08
CA SER A 220 40.68 8.13 -11.77
C SER A 220 39.33 8.85 -11.70
N ILE A 221 39.25 10.06 -12.28
CA ILE A 221 38.03 10.86 -12.35
C ILE A 221 37.02 10.19 -13.27
N ARG A 222 37.46 9.78 -14.48
CA ARG A 222 36.60 9.13 -15.47
C ARG A 222 35.94 7.87 -14.90
N ILE A 223 36.73 6.96 -14.31
CA ILE A 223 36.22 5.72 -13.72
C ILE A 223 35.15 6.02 -12.65
N LYS A 224 35.39 7.03 -11.80
CA LYS A 224 34.45 7.41 -10.75
C LYS A 224 33.13 7.92 -11.32
N LEU A 225 33.18 8.82 -12.30
CA LEU A 225 32.00 9.39 -12.94
C LEU A 225 31.23 8.34 -13.77
N GLU A 226 31.94 7.47 -14.48
CA GLU A 226 31.34 6.34 -15.21
C GLU A 226 30.64 5.35 -14.26
N SER A 227 31.24 5.05 -13.11
CA SER A 227 30.62 4.22 -12.07
C SER A 227 29.31 4.84 -11.56
N GLN A 228 29.34 6.14 -11.24
CA GLN A 228 28.13 6.86 -10.78
C GLN A 228 27.04 6.88 -11.85
N ARG A 229 27.41 7.11 -13.12
CA ARG A 229 26.49 7.06 -14.24
C ARG A 229 25.87 5.67 -14.40
N SER A 230 26.67 4.60 -14.27
CA SER A 230 26.18 3.22 -14.32
C SER A 230 25.17 2.94 -13.20
N GLU A 231 25.49 3.33 -11.96
CA GLU A 231 24.59 3.15 -10.81
C GLU A 231 23.23 3.85 -11.01
N LEU A 232 23.24 5.08 -11.51
CA LEU A 232 22.01 5.82 -11.82
C LEU A 232 21.22 5.17 -12.95
N THR A 233 21.91 4.66 -13.99
CA THR A 233 21.28 3.96 -15.12
C THR A 233 20.60 2.67 -14.65
N ASP A 234 21.27 1.90 -13.78
CA ASP A 234 20.72 0.69 -13.17
C ASP A 234 19.51 1.00 -12.27
N GLU A 235 19.52 2.13 -11.57
CA GLU A 235 18.35 2.57 -10.80
C GLU A 235 17.16 2.93 -11.69
N ILE A 236 17.39 3.62 -12.82
CA ILE A 236 16.34 3.91 -13.81
C ILE A 236 15.75 2.61 -14.36
N ALA A 237 16.59 1.65 -14.75
CA ALA A 237 16.15 0.36 -15.29
C ALA A 237 15.28 -0.41 -14.26
N ARG A 238 15.71 -0.45 -12.99
CA ARG A 238 14.91 -1.07 -11.91
C ARG A 238 13.54 -0.42 -11.74
N ILE A 239 13.45 0.90 -11.84
CA ILE A 239 12.15 1.61 -11.75
C ILE A 239 11.28 1.26 -12.96
N GLN A 240 11.85 1.21 -14.17
CA GLN A 240 11.12 0.84 -15.39
C GLN A 240 10.55 -0.58 -15.33
N ASP A 241 11.36 -1.52 -14.82
CA ASP A 241 10.94 -2.91 -14.63
C ASP A 241 9.81 -3.01 -13.61
N GLU A 242 9.92 -2.29 -12.49
CA GLU A 242 8.85 -2.23 -11.47
C GLU A 242 7.54 -1.72 -12.08
N ILE A 243 7.59 -0.59 -12.81
CA ILE A 243 6.42 -0.01 -13.45
C ILE A 243 5.79 -0.99 -14.43
N SER A 244 6.60 -1.58 -15.32
CA SER A 244 6.14 -2.47 -16.38
C SER A 244 5.47 -3.73 -15.82
N ARG A 245 6.08 -4.32 -14.79
CA ARG A 245 5.55 -5.52 -14.13
C ARG A 245 4.19 -5.26 -13.49
N VAL A 246 4.07 -4.16 -12.74
CA VAL A 246 2.82 -3.81 -12.03
C VAL A 246 1.74 -3.38 -13.03
N ASP A 247 2.08 -2.57 -14.03
CA ASP A 247 1.14 -2.17 -15.11
C ASP A 247 0.60 -3.37 -15.87
N THR A 248 1.44 -4.36 -16.19
CA THR A 248 1.01 -5.61 -16.85
C THR A 248 0.01 -6.37 -15.98
N ALA A 249 0.25 -6.43 -14.68
CA ALA A 249 -0.67 -7.06 -13.74
C ALA A 249 -2.01 -6.31 -13.66
N PHE A 250 -2.01 -4.97 -13.65
CA PHE A 250 -3.25 -4.19 -13.72
C PHE A 250 -4.00 -4.35 -15.04
N TYR A 251 -3.27 -4.39 -16.16
CA TYR A 251 -3.86 -4.61 -17.48
C TYR A 251 -4.61 -5.94 -17.55
N ASN A 252 -4.02 -7.01 -17.01
CA ASN A 252 -4.66 -8.33 -16.93
C ASN A 252 -5.95 -8.30 -16.10
N CYS A 253 -5.90 -7.68 -14.92
CA CYS A 253 -7.10 -7.46 -14.09
C CYS A 253 -8.19 -6.70 -14.86
N MET A 254 -7.82 -5.60 -15.53
CA MET A 254 -8.74 -4.76 -16.28
C MET A 254 -9.39 -5.52 -17.44
N ARG A 255 -8.62 -6.33 -18.16
CA ARG A 255 -9.10 -7.17 -19.26
C ARG A 255 -10.18 -8.15 -18.77
N ILE A 256 -9.94 -8.83 -17.64
CA ILE A 256 -10.88 -9.80 -17.06
C ILE A 256 -12.15 -9.10 -16.53
N LEU A 257 -12.00 -7.98 -15.83
CA LEU A 257 -13.13 -7.21 -15.29
C LEU A 257 -13.99 -6.58 -16.39
N GLY A 258 -13.36 -6.05 -17.45
CA GLY A 258 -14.01 -5.46 -18.61
C GLY A 258 -14.73 -6.48 -19.51
N GLY A 259 -14.64 -7.77 -19.22
CA GLY A 259 -15.33 -8.82 -19.98
C GLY A 259 -14.65 -9.18 -21.31
N ALA A 260 -13.43 -8.71 -21.56
CA ALA A 260 -12.63 -9.13 -22.71
C ALA A 260 -12.00 -10.50 -22.39
N LYS A 261 -12.73 -11.57 -22.70
CA LYS A 261 -12.13 -12.91 -22.78
C LYS A 261 -11.38 -13.09 -24.08
#